data_AF-A0A7X5CCJ5-F1
#
_entry.id   AF-A0A7X5CCJ5-F1
#
_cell.length_a   1.000
_cell.length_b   1.000
_cell.length_c   1.000
_cell.angle_alpha   90.00
_cell.angle_beta   90.00
_cell.angle_gamma   90.00
#
_symmetry.space_group_name_H-M   'P 1'
#
loop_
_entity.id
_entity.type
_entity.pdbx_description
1 polymer ?
#
loop_
_entity_poly.entity_id
_entity_poly.type
_entity_poly.pdbx_seq_one_letter_code
_entity_poly.pdbx_strand_id
1 'polypeptide(L)'
;MQDEVSEKLIALCISGGKISARILKGAMEKALVDMERNNRQERYNAPAKQKEKKQTVSSGKQSLKKLAENGAQLSNIEVTDGNIKSFEKCARKYHVLYSLKKDKSVSPPRYFVFFRAKDVDSITAAFKEYTGRTLNKAKKPSVRKKLELAKERVAKHREKEKTKHKDRGQEL
;
A
#
# COMPACT_ATOMS: atom_id res chain seq x y z
N MET A 1 69.96 26.84 -40.11
CA MET A 1 68.87 26.66 -41.10
C MET A 1 67.98 25.45 -40.79
N GLN A 2 68.50 24.22 -40.59
CA GLN A 2 67.66 23.08 -40.20
C GLN A 2 67.12 23.17 -38.75
N ASP A 3 67.95 23.61 -37.79
CA ASP A 3 67.51 23.72 -36.39
C ASP A 3 66.41 24.76 -36.17
N GLU A 4 66.43 25.88 -36.89
CA GLU A 4 65.38 26.91 -36.83
C GLU A 4 64.03 26.40 -37.36
N VAL A 5 64.05 25.50 -38.34
CA VAL A 5 62.83 24.88 -38.86
C VAL A 5 62.26 23.91 -37.82
N SER A 6 63.12 23.10 -37.19
CA SER A 6 62.72 22.20 -36.10
C SER A 6 62.17 22.95 -34.90
N GLU A 7 62.79 24.05 -34.48
CA GLU A 7 62.32 24.87 -33.36
C GLU A 7 60.94 25.51 -33.65
N LYS A 8 60.73 26.02 -34.87
CA LYS A 8 59.44 26.57 -35.30
C LYS A 8 58.35 25.50 -35.35
N LEU A 9 58.67 24.28 -35.77
CA LEU A 9 57.72 23.16 -35.75
C LEU A 9 57.34 22.76 -34.32
N ILE A 10 58.30 22.69 -33.41
CA ILE A 10 58.03 22.39 -31.99
C ILE A 10 57.16 23.49 -31.37
N ALA A 11 57.46 24.76 -31.64
CA ALA A 11 56.65 25.89 -31.18
C ALA A 11 55.22 25.87 -31.75
N LEU A 12 55.06 25.48 -33.01
CA LEU A 12 53.76 25.30 -33.66
C LEU A 12 52.96 24.16 -33.00
N CYS A 13 53.58 23.02 -32.72
CA CYS A 13 52.93 21.90 -32.03
C CYS A 13 52.49 22.28 -30.61
N ILE A 14 53.35 22.98 -29.86
CA ILE A 14 53.03 23.44 -28.50
C ILE A 14 51.88 24.46 -28.51
N SER A 15 51.92 25.41 -29.44
CA SER A 15 50.85 26.43 -29.57
C SER A 15 49.54 25.81 -30.05
N GLY A 16 49.58 24.91 -31.04
CA GLY A 16 48.43 24.14 -31.51
C GLY A 16 47.81 23.27 -30.41
N GLY A 17 48.64 22.62 -29.59
CA GLY A 17 48.19 21.85 -28.43
C GLY A 17 47.51 22.73 -27.38
N LYS A 18 48.06 23.90 -27.06
CA LYS A 18 47.47 24.87 -26.13
C LYS A 18 46.10 25.39 -26.61
N ILE A 19 45.98 25.69 -27.90
CA ILE A 19 44.71 26.15 -28.51
C ILE A 19 43.67 25.03 -28.43
N SER A 20 44.04 23.82 -28.82
CA SER A 20 43.16 22.65 -28.79
C SER A 20 42.66 22.33 -27.38
N ALA A 21 43.55 22.40 -26.38
CA ALA A 21 43.19 22.19 -24.97
C ALA A 21 42.19 23.23 -24.45
N ARG A 22 42.34 24.51 -24.84
CA ARG A 22 41.40 25.58 -24.45
C ARG A 22 40.01 25.37 -25.07
N ILE A 23 39.95 24.96 -26.33
CA ILE A 23 38.69 24.67 -27.02
C ILE A 23 38.00 23.46 -26.36
N LEU A 24 38.75 22.38 -26.10
CA LEU A 24 38.21 21.20 -25.44
C LEU A 24 37.68 21.52 -24.04
N LYS A 25 38.42 22.30 -23.25
CA LYS A 25 37.98 22.75 -21.92
C LYS A 25 36.65 23.52 -22.02
N GLY A 26 36.55 24.48 -22.92
CA GLY A 26 35.32 25.26 -23.12
C GLY A 26 34.14 24.41 -23.58
N ALA A 27 34.39 23.40 -24.43
CA ALA A 27 33.35 22.45 -24.86
C ALA A 27 32.84 21.59 -23.70
N MET A 28 33.74 21.09 -22.84
CA MET A 28 33.37 20.30 -21.66
C MET A 28 32.60 21.13 -20.64
N GLU A 29 33.03 22.36 -20.36
CA GLU A 29 32.31 23.28 -19.47
C GLU A 29 30.90 23.56 -20.00
N LYS A 30 30.75 23.80 -21.31
CA LYS A 30 29.44 24.01 -21.95
C LYS A 30 28.55 22.76 -21.88
N ALA A 31 29.11 21.58 -22.07
CA ALA A 31 28.38 20.31 -21.96
C ALA A 31 27.88 20.05 -20.53
N LEU A 32 28.70 20.35 -19.51
CA LEU A 32 28.30 20.22 -18.10
C LEU A 32 27.17 21.19 -17.74
N VAL A 33 27.26 22.44 -18.21
CA VAL A 33 26.20 23.45 -17.99
C VAL A 33 24.90 23.04 -18.69
N ASP A 34 24.97 22.49 -19.90
CA ASP A 34 23.79 21.99 -20.62
C ASP A 34 23.14 20.79 -19.91
N MET A 35 23.97 19.86 -19.42
CA MET A 35 23.51 18.71 -18.64
C MET A 35 22.87 19.12 -17.31
N GLU A 36 23.42 20.12 -16.62
CA GLU A 36 22.84 20.66 -15.38
C GLU A 36 21.54 21.41 -15.64
N ARG A 37 21.45 22.18 -16.74
CA ARG A 37 20.20 22.84 -17.17
C ARG A 37 19.13 21.81 -17.49
N ASN A 38 19.46 20.77 -18.25
CA ASN A 38 18.51 19.69 -18.56
C ASN A 38 18.01 19.02 -17.28
N ASN A 39 18.90 18.67 -16.35
CA ASN A 39 18.52 18.07 -15.07
C ASN A 39 17.64 19.02 -14.22
N ARG A 40 17.97 20.32 -14.20
CA ARG A 40 17.18 21.33 -13.47
C ARG A 40 15.79 21.53 -14.09
N GLN A 41 15.68 21.45 -15.41
CA GLN A 41 14.43 21.58 -16.15
C GLN A 41 13.56 20.31 -16.02
N GLU A 42 14.18 19.14 -15.94
CA GLU A 42 13.52 17.90 -15.52
C GLU A 42 12.97 17.99 -14.09
N ARG A 43 13.69 18.64 -13.17
CA ARG A 43 13.21 18.88 -11.79
C ARG A 43 12.10 19.93 -11.70
N TYR A 44 12.13 20.97 -12.55
CA TYR A 44 11.09 22.01 -12.59
C TYR A 44 9.79 21.51 -13.25
N ASN A 45 9.89 20.62 -14.24
CA ASN A 45 8.74 19.94 -14.85
C ASN A 45 8.28 18.67 -14.10
N ALA A 46 8.93 18.33 -12.97
CA ALA A 46 8.56 17.18 -12.15
C ALA A 46 7.96 17.57 -10.78
N PRO A 47 6.67 17.95 -10.74
CA PRO A 47 5.82 17.62 -9.61
C PRO A 47 5.15 16.24 -9.74
N ALA A 48 5.43 15.43 -10.78
CA ALA A 48 4.63 14.22 -11.04
C ALA A 48 5.39 12.92 -11.37
N LYS A 49 6.70 12.93 -11.62
CA LYS A 49 7.43 11.73 -12.11
C LYS A 49 8.84 11.59 -11.53
N GLN A 50 8.98 11.43 -10.22
CA GLN A 50 10.18 10.79 -9.64
C GLN A 50 9.93 10.34 -8.19
N LYS A 51 9.17 9.24 -8.08
CA LYS A 51 9.32 8.26 -7.00
C LYS A 51 9.41 6.87 -7.62
N GLU A 52 10.37 6.68 -8.52
CA GLU A 52 10.80 5.36 -8.95
C GLU A 52 12.31 5.24 -8.72
N LYS A 53 12.67 4.88 -7.49
CA LYS A 53 13.84 4.09 -7.11
C LYS A 53 13.73 3.75 -5.63
N LYS A 54 12.70 2.98 -5.33
CA LYS A 54 12.66 2.02 -4.23
C LYS A 54 11.65 0.98 -4.68
N GLN A 55 12.11 -0.23 -4.93
CA GLN A 55 11.27 -1.42 -4.98
C GLN A 55 10.63 -1.60 -3.61
N THR A 56 9.70 -0.73 -3.26
CA THR A 56 8.68 -1.03 -2.27
C THR A 56 7.54 -1.55 -3.09
N VAL A 57 7.24 -2.84 -2.96
CA VAL A 57 6.05 -3.49 -3.47
C VAL A 57 4.88 -2.54 -3.22
N SER A 58 4.47 -1.79 -4.25
CA SER A 58 3.49 -0.71 -4.12
C SER A 58 2.12 -1.36 -4.07
N SER A 59 1.84 -2.04 -2.97
CA SER A 59 0.53 -2.62 -2.67
C SER A 59 -0.36 -1.53 -2.11
N GLY A 60 -1.53 -1.31 -2.71
CA GLY A 60 -2.42 -0.23 -2.30
C GLY A 60 -3.45 0.19 -3.34
N LYS A 61 -3.96 1.41 -3.18
CA LYS A 61 -5.01 2.00 -4.02
C LYS A 61 -4.44 2.38 -5.38
N GLN A 62 -4.98 1.80 -6.43
CA GLN A 62 -4.62 2.11 -7.81
C GLN A 62 -5.83 2.65 -8.59
N SER A 63 -5.57 3.53 -9.56
CA SER A 63 -6.61 4.03 -10.47
C SER A 63 -7.16 2.89 -11.33
N LEU A 64 -8.47 2.92 -11.60
CA LEU A 64 -9.17 1.94 -12.43
C LEU A 64 -8.53 1.77 -13.81
N LYS A 65 -8.11 2.87 -14.45
CA LYS A 65 -7.48 2.84 -15.78
C LYS A 65 -6.18 2.03 -15.76
N LYS A 66 -5.28 2.31 -14.81
CA LYS A 66 -4.02 1.57 -14.64
C LYS A 66 -4.23 0.10 -14.25
N LEU A 67 -5.34 -0.22 -13.59
CA LEU A 67 -5.70 -1.58 -13.24
C LEU A 67 -6.20 -2.34 -14.48
N ALA A 68 -7.01 -1.71 -15.31
CA ALA A 68 -7.58 -2.27 -16.54
C ALA A 68 -6.55 -2.38 -17.68
N GLU A 69 -5.65 -1.40 -17.85
CA GLU A 69 -4.60 -1.38 -18.89
C GLU A 69 -3.66 -2.60 -18.81
N ASN A 70 -3.49 -3.17 -17.62
CA ASN A 70 -2.67 -4.37 -17.41
C ASN A 70 -3.45 -5.69 -17.60
N GLY A 71 -4.58 -5.67 -18.31
CA GLY A 71 -5.33 -6.88 -18.68
C GLY A 71 -6.11 -7.53 -17.53
N ALA A 72 -6.45 -6.78 -16.48
CA ALA A 72 -7.22 -7.32 -15.36
C ALA A 72 -8.70 -7.49 -15.75
N GLN A 73 -9.16 -8.74 -15.88
CA GLN A 73 -10.56 -9.06 -15.60
C GLN A 73 -10.88 -8.52 -14.20
N LEU A 74 -11.69 -7.46 -14.17
CA LEU A 74 -12.11 -6.78 -12.96
C LEU A 74 -13.12 -7.67 -12.24
N SER A 75 -12.67 -8.35 -11.19
CA SER A 75 -13.57 -9.11 -10.33
C SER A 75 -14.21 -8.17 -9.31
N ASN A 76 -15.54 -8.24 -9.18
CA ASN A 76 -16.32 -7.30 -8.38
C ASN A 76 -16.79 -8.03 -7.13
N ILE A 77 -16.31 -7.61 -5.97
CA ILE A 77 -16.86 -8.06 -4.69
C ILE A 77 -17.61 -6.89 -4.06
N GLU A 78 -18.88 -7.11 -3.77
CA GLU A 78 -19.72 -6.16 -3.06
C GLU A 78 -19.28 -6.10 -1.58
N VAL A 79 -18.87 -4.92 -1.14
CA VAL A 79 -18.46 -4.68 0.25
C VAL A 79 -19.39 -3.63 0.88
N THR A 80 -19.92 -3.92 2.06
CA THR A 80 -20.76 -3.00 2.84
C THR A 80 -19.91 -1.94 3.56
N ASP A 81 -20.47 -0.74 3.78
CA ASP A 81 -19.81 0.46 4.36
C ASP A 81 -18.93 0.18 5.60
N GLY A 82 -19.39 -0.69 6.50
CA GLY A 82 -18.65 -1.08 7.71
C GLY A 82 -17.34 -1.87 7.47
N ASN A 83 -17.19 -2.53 6.32
CA ASN A 83 -16.09 -3.45 6.06
C ASN A 83 -14.93 -2.82 5.27
N ILE A 84 -15.14 -1.68 4.61
CA ILE A 84 -14.20 -1.09 3.63
C ILE A 84 -12.88 -0.66 4.25
N LYS A 85 -12.91 -0.03 5.44
CA LYS A 85 -11.69 0.40 6.15
C LYS A 85 -10.83 -0.80 6.58
N SER A 86 -11.48 -1.92 6.92
CA SER A 86 -10.78 -3.14 7.31
C SER A 86 -10.20 -3.88 6.12
N PHE A 87 -10.87 -3.79 4.97
CA PHE A 87 -10.39 -4.37 3.72
C PHE A 87 -9.04 -3.79 3.28
N GLU A 88 -8.78 -2.50 3.48
CA GLU A 88 -7.48 -1.89 3.19
C GLU A 88 -6.32 -2.60 3.93
N LYS A 89 -6.55 -3.02 5.18
CA LYS A 89 -5.54 -3.74 5.98
C LYS A 89 -5.28 -5.14 5.43
N CYS A 90 -6.34 -5.81 4.99
CA CYS A 90 -6.25 -7.12 4.34
C CYS A 90 -5.53 -7.01 2.99
N ALA A 91 -5.92 -6.07 2.13
CA ALA A 91 -5.26 -5.84 0.85
C ALA A 91 -3.75 -5.55 0.98
N ARG A 92 -3.36 -4.81 2.04
CA ARG A 92 -1.94 -4.58 2.36
C ARG A 92 -1.18 -5.84 2.74
N LYS A 93 -1.83 -6.77 3.46
CA LYS A 93 -1.22 -8.05 3.90
C LYS A 93 -0.95 -8.99 2.73
N TYR A 94 -1.84 -9.01 1.75
CA TYR A 94 -1.75 -9.88 0.57
C TYR A 94 -1.17 -9.17 -0.66
N HIS A 95 -0.62 -7.96 -0.47
CA HIS A 95 -0.04 -7.13 -1.52
C HIS A 95 -0.94 -6.86 -2.74
N VAL A 96 -2.26 -6.78 -2.53
CA VAL A 96 -3.22 -6.64 -3.62
C VAL A 96 -3.41 -5.18 -3.99
N LEU A 97 -3.33 -4.91 -5.30
CA LEU A 97 -3.71 -3.64 -5.90
C LEU A 97 -5.23 -3.61 -6.11
N TYR A 98 -5.88 -2.56 -5.59
CA TYR A 98 -7.32 -2.45 -5.69
C TYR A 98 -7.79 -1.02 -5.97
N SER A 99 -8.98 -0.90 -6.53
CA SER A 99 -9.69 0.35 -6.72
C SER A 99 -11.07 0.28 -6.07
N LEU A 100 -11.49 1.36 -5.43
CA LEU A 100 -12.79 1.44 -4.77
C LEU A 100 -13.72 2.32 -5.61
N LYS A 101 -14.89 1.79 -5.97
CA LYS A 101 -15.97 2.56 -6.58
C LYS A 101 -17.18 2.54 -5.66
N LYS A 102 -17.65 3.73 -5.31
CA LYS A 102 -18.91 3.90 -4.60
C LYS A 102 -20.03 4.02 -5.63
N ASP A 103 -21.00 3.13 -5.55
CA ASP A 103 -22.28 3.31 -6.24
C ASP A 103 -23.25 4.02 -5.30
N LYS A 104 -23.73 5.19 -5.76
CA LYS A 104 -24.67 6.03 -5.01
C LYS A 104 -26.11 5.92 -5.54
N SER A 105 -26.33 5.11 -6.58
CA SER A 105 -27.62 4.98 -7.24
C SER A 105 -28.59 4.11 -6.44
N VAL A 106 -28.06 3.27 -5.54
CA VAL A 106 -28.84 2.39 -4.65
C VAL A 106 -28.74 2.90 -3.21
N SER A 107 -29.88 2.98 -2.51
CA SER A 107 -29.95 3.20 -1.07
C SER A 107 -30.19 1.86 -0.37
N PRO A 108 -29.28 1.35 0.48
CA PRO A 108 -28.03 1.94 0.99
C PRO A 108 -26.85 1.89 -0.01
N PRO A 109 -25.87 2.81 0.09
CA PRO A 109 -24.75 2.91 -0.84
C PRO A 109 -23.92 1.63 -0.90
N ARG A 110 -23.71 1.11 -2.11
CA ARG A 110 -22.89 -0.09 -2.34
C ARG A 110 -21.48 0.32 -2.72
N TYR A 111 -20.50 -0.43 -2.24
CA TYR A 111 -19.09 -0.22 -2.58
C TYR A 111 -18.54 -1.43 -3.30
N PHE A 112 -17.94 -1.18 -4.46
CA PHE A 112 -17.30 -2.18 -5.29
C PHE A 112 -15.80 -2.04 -5.15
N VAL A 113 -15.15 -3.15 -4.82
CA VAL A 113 -13.70 -3.25 -4.89
C VAL A 113 -13.35 -3.97 -6.19
N PHE A 114 -12.54 -3.30 -6.99
CA PHE A 114 -11.96 -3.81 -8.22
C PHE A 114 -10.52 -4.22 -7.96
N PHE A 115 -10.15 -5.44 -8.36
CA PHE A 115 -8.79 -5.97 -8.21
C PHE A 115 -8.38 -6.74 -9.47
N ARG A 116 -7.10 -7.10 -9.56
CA ARG A 116 -6.59 -7.87 -10.70
C ARG A 116 -7.05 -9.33 -10.62
N ALA A 117 -7.38 -9.93 -11.77
CA ALA A 117 -7.80 -11.33 -11.85
C ALA A 117 -6.76 -12.33 -11.30
N LYS A 118 -5.46 -12.01 -11.44
CA LYS A 118 -4.38 -12.85 -10.90
C LYS A 118 -4.36 -12.89 -9.36
N ASP A 119 -4.98 -11.92 -8.70
CA ASP A 119 -5.03 -11.79 -7.24
C ASP A 119 -6.36 -12.32 -6.64
N VAL A 120 -7.18 -13.04 -7.41
CA VAL A 120 -8.50 -13.55 -6.95
C VAL A 120 -8.38 -14.50 -5.76
N ASP A 121 -7.41 -15.42 -5.77
CA ASP A 121 -7.17 -16.35 -4.66
C ASP A 121 -6.70 -15.61 -3.39
N SER A 122 -5.76 -14.66 -3.56
CA SER A 122 -5.25 -13.81 -2.49
C SER A 122 -6.35 -12.99 -1.83
N ILE A 123 -7.26 -12.44 -2.64
CA ILE A 123 -8.43 -11.69 -2.16
C ILE A 123 -9.44 -12.62 -1.48
N THR A 124 -9.72 -13.79 -2.03
CA THR A 124 -10.63 -14.77 -1.43
C THR A 124 -10.12 -15.25 -0.07
N ALA A 125 -8.82 -15.55 0.04
CA ALA A 125 -8.17 -15.90 1.30
C ALA A 125 -8.25 -14.75 2.32
N ALA A 126 -8.02 -13.52 1.88
CA ALA A 126 -8.13 -12.33 2.71
C ALA A 126 -9.56 -12.11 3.22
N PHE A 127 -10.56 -12.31 2.36
CA PHE A 127 -11.97 -12.24 2.74
C PHE A 127 -12.35 -13.34 3.71
N LYS A 128 -11.86 -14.58 3.53
CA LYS A 128 -12.11 -15.70 4.44
C LYS A 128 -11.49 -15.47 5.82
N GLU A 129 -10.27 -14.94 5.90
CA GLU A 129 -9.66 -14.54 7.18
C GLU A 129 -10.46 -13.41 7.86
N TYR A 130 -10.94 -12.47 7.06
CA TYR A 130 -11.71 -11.33 7.56
C TYR A 130 -13.09 -11.74 8.08
N THR A 131 -13.87 -12.51 7.32
CA THR A 131 -15.18 -13.02 7.77
C THR A 131 -15.02 -13.88 9.02
N GLY A 132 -13.95 -14.70 9.07
CA GLY A 132 -13.58 -15.46 10.27
C GLY A 132 -13.29 -14.57 11.49
N ARG A 133 -12.55 -13.46 11.33
CA ARG A 133 -12.26 -12.52 12.44
C ARG A 133 -13.48 -11.72 12.89
N THR A 134 -14.31 -11.27 11.96
CA THR A 134 -15.50 -10.45 12.28
C THR A 134 -16.58 -11.29 12.97
N LEU A 135 -16.80 -12.53 12.52
CA LEU A 135 -17.68 -13.48 13.20
C LEU A 135 -17.18 -13.83 14.61
N ASN A 136 -15.87 -14.03 14.77
CA ASN A 136 -15.30 -14.33 16.09
C ASN A 136 -15.33 -13.13 17.05
N LYS A 137 -15.24 -11.89 16.56
CA LYS A 137 -15.44 -10.69 17.38
C LYS A 137 -16.90 -10.56 17.84
N ALA A 138 -17.86 -10.84 16.96
CA ALA A 138 -19.28 -10.83 17.31
C ALA A 138 -19.65 -11.94 18.32
N LYS A 139 -19.00 -13.10 18.23
CA LYS A 139 -19.21 -14.23 19.14
C LYS A 139 -18.58 -14.06 20.54
N LYS A 140 -17.68 -13.10 20.75
CA LYS A 140 -17.08 -12.86 22.08
C LYS A 140 -18.04 -12.08 22.97
N PRO A 141 -18.62 -12.67 24.03
CA PRO A 141 -19.47 -11.93 24.95
C PRO A 141 -18.64 -10.85 25.65
N SER A 142 -19.19 -9.63 25.69
CA SER A 142 -18.57 -8.49 26.36
C SER A 142 -18.36 -8.79 27.85
N VAL A 143 -17.37 -8.11 28.47
CA VAL A 143 -17.08 -8.26 29.92
C VAL A 143 -18.33 -8.00 30.76
N ARG A 144 -19.17 -7.03 30.38
CA ARG A 144 -20.46 -6.75 31.01
C ARG A 144 -21.43 -7.93 30.91
N LYS A 145 -21.60 -8.53 29.73
CA LYS A 145 -22.44 -9.74 29.56
C LYS A 145 -21.89 -10.93 30.36
N LYS A 146 -20.57 -11.11 30.43
CA LYS A 146 -19.96 -12.15 31.28
C LYS A 146 -20.23 -11.92 32.77
N LEU A 147 -20.16 -10.67 33.23
CA LEU A 147 -20.47 -10.31 34.62
C LEU A 147 -21.95 -10.55 34.95
N GLU A 148 -22.85 -10.21 34.04
CA GLU A 148 -24.29 -10.46 34.19
C GLU A 148 -24.59 -11.97 34.26
N LEU A 149 -24.02 -12.76 33.35
CA LEU A 149 -24.08 -14.23 33.39
C LEU A 149 -23.50 -14.81 34.69
N ALA A 150 -22.41 -14.26 35.21
CA ALA A 150 -21.83 -14.69 36.47
C ALA A 150 -22.74 -14.36 37.65
N LYS A 151 -23.32 -13.15 37.69
CA LYS A 151 -24.31 -12.75 38.70
C LYS A 151 -25.55 -13.64 38.65
N GLU A 152 -26.07 -13.95 37.46
CA GLU A 152 -27.23 -14.83 37.29
C GLU A 152 -26.92 -16.27 37.74
N ARG A 153 -25.72 -16.79 37.45
CA ARG A 153 -25.28 -18.10 37.96
C ARG A 153 -25.16 -18.13 39.48
N VAL A 154 -24.58 -17.10 40.09
CA VAL A 154 -24.47 -16.99 41.55
C VAL A 154 -25.85 -16.89 42.20
N ALA A 155 -26.76 -16.10 41.61
CA ALA A 155 -28.14 -16.00 42.09
C ALA A 155 -28.86 -17.36 42.03
N LYS A 156 -28.77 -18.07 40.90
CA LYS A 156 -29.35 -19.43 40.73
C LYS A 156 -28.74 -20.45 41.71
N HIS A 157 -27.45 -20.37 42.02
CA HIS A 157 -26.83 -21.24 43.02
C HIS A 157 -27.36 -20.95 44.43
N ARG A 158 -27.45 -19.66 44.78
CA ARG A 158 -27.96 -19.21 46.07
C ARG A 158 -29.43 -19.58 46.31
N GLU A 159 -30.24 -19.58 45.26
CA GLU A 159 -31.65 -20.01 45.32
C GLU A 159 -31.80 -21.52 45.51
N LYS A 160 -30.94 -22.31 44.85
CA LYS A 160 -30.88 -23.78 45.00
C LYS A 160 -30.40 -24.22 46.39
N GLU A 161 -29.48 -23.48 47.01
CA GLU A 161 -29.05 -23.77 48.39
C GLU A 161 -30.16 -23.49 49.41
N LYS A 162 -30.98 -22.46 49.19
CA LYS A 162 -32.12 -22.15 50.07
C LYS A 162 -33.25 -23.19 49.97
N THR A 163 -33.48 -23.75 48.79
CA THR A 163 -34.52 -24.77 48.57
C THR A 163 -34.09 -26.17 49.01
N LYS A 164 -32.80 -26.42 49.25
CA LYS A 164 -32.32 -27.72 49.75
C LYS A 164 -32.53 -27.92 51.26
N HIS A 165 -33.09 -26.95 51.98
CA HIS A 165 -33.36 -27.09 53.40
C HIS A 165 -34.84 -27.46 53.65
N LYS A 166 -35.01 -28.68 54.19
CA LYS A 166 -36.22 -29.27 54.80
C LYS A 166 -37.22 -29.91 53.84
N ASP A 167 -36.92 -31.16 53.49
CA ASP A 167 -37.89 -32.24 53.64
C ASP A 167 -37.21 -33.40 54.39
N ARG A 168 -37.23 -33.33 55.72
CA ARG A 168 -37.06 -34.50 56.58
C ARG A 168 -38.36 -34.59 57.34
N GLY A 169 -39.38 -35.12 56.66
CA GLY A 169 -40.63 -35.54 57.29
C GLY A 169 -40.28 -36.51 58.41
N GLN A 170 -40.59 -36.11 59.64
CA GLN A 170 -40.97 -37.04 60.68
C GLN A 170 -42.33 -37.60 60.26
N GLU A 171 -42.39 -38.85 59.83
CA GLU A 171 -43.64 -39.59 59.83
C GLU A 171 -43.44 -40.88 60.66
N LEU A 172 -44.15 -40.86 61.79
CA LEU A 172 -44.68 -41.92 62.66
C LEU A 172 -43.88 -43.22 62.86
#